data_AF-A0A1L7SVI7-F1
#
_entry.id   AF-A0A1L7SVI7-F1
#
_cell.length_a   1.000
_cell.length_b   1.000
_cell.length_c   1.000
_cell.angle_alpha   90.00
_cell.angle_beta   90.00
_cell.angle_gamma   90.00
#
_symmetry.space_group_name_H-M   'P 1'
#
loop_
_entity.id
_entity.type
_entity.pdbx_description
1 polymer ?
#
loop_
_entity_poly.entity_id
_entity_poly.type
_entity_poly.pdbx_seq_one_letter_code
_entity_poly.pdbx_strand_id
1 'polypeptide(L)'
;MASQGRDRLILREDIINDDRVASSRHPNTILRNHRMLRKEEKLALIQHAQEYARVLVHQRGQTTANSEKPLKKFYAEIFLHWSTSQKRNPNPSSTYPEDLQTLVGSIKKTCSKEAGNAITQKVDLEQQYGRSIVPGRIEFEPGLTVTQAKINAIHNYDNHERRRISSSNTQHIICATRRILVKWAARGSESPLKIEPGDMVSRIQPLVLASDLARSMAATYSQIVEGMNGENEGGTDDPDSD
;
A
#
# COMPACT_ATOMS: atom_id res chain seq x y z
N MET A 1 20.30 -0.11 1.52
CA MET A 1 20.37 1.37 1.66
C MET A 1 20.91 2.10 0.42
N ALA A 2 21.73 1.48 -0.45
CA ALA A 2 22.26 2.15 -1.66
C ALA A 2 21.22 2.56 -2.72
N SER A 3 20.05 1.90 -2.79
CA SER A 3 18.99 2.21 -3.79
C SER A 3 18.34 3.57 -3.54
N GLN A 4 18.08 3.92 -2.27
CA GLN A 4 17.29 5.10 -1.90
C GLN A 4 18.02 6.41 -2.22
N GLY A 5 19.36 6.40 -2.15
CA GLY A 5 20.21 7.52 -2.57
C GLY A 5 20.22 7.71 -4.08
N ARG A 6 20.28 6.60 -4.85
CA ARG A 6 20.23 6.65 -6.32
C ARG A 6 18.89 7.17 -6.83
N ASP A 7 17.78 6.70 -6.27
CA ASP A 7 16.43 7.15 -6.66
C ASP A 7 16.20 8.64 -6.37
N ARG A 8 16.80 9.15 -5.28
CA ARG A 8 16.78 10.59 -4.95
C ARG A 8 17.52 11.41 -5.99
N LEU A 9 18.70 10.95 -6.41
CA LEU A 9 19.53 11.65 -7.39
C LEU A 9 18.84 11.69 -8.74
N ILE A 10 18.22 10.58 -9.18
CA ILE A 10 17.50 10.51 -10.44
C ILE A 10 16.32 11.49 -10.46
N LEU A 11 15.48 11.51 -9.41
CA LEU A 11 14.35 12.45 -9.32
C LEU A 11 14.81 13.90 -9.29
N ARG A 12 15.94 14.18 -8.62
CA ARG A 12 16.49 15.54 -8.54
C ARG A 12 17.00 16.00 -9.90
N GLU A 13 17.72 15.13 -10.60
CA GLU A 13 18.26 15.40 -11.94
C GLU A 13 17.14 15.63 -12.96
N ASP A 14 16.07 14.83 -12.90
CA ASP A 14 14.87 15.02 -13.72
C ASP A 14 14.22 16.41 -13.51
N ILE A 15 14.25 16.95 -12.28
CA ILE A 15 13.71 18.29 -11.97
C ILE A 15 14.68 19.39 -12.39
N ILE A 16 15.99 19.19 -12.20
CA ILE A 16 17.02 20.17 -12.58
C ILE A 16 17.00 20.38 -14.10
N ASN A 17 16.79 19.33 -14.88
CA ASN A 17 16.71 19.40 -16.33
C ASN A 17 15.30 19.73 -16.87
N ASP A 18 14.32 20.00 -15.99
CA ASP A 18 12.97 20.38 -16.41
C ASP A 18 12.89 21.88 -16.70
N ASP A 19 12.93 22.23 -17.99
CA ASP A 19 12.77 23.60 -18.47
C ASP A 19 11.30 24.06 -18.53
N ARG A 20 10.35 23.14 -18.32
CA ARG A 20 8.90 23.45 -18.32
C ARG A 20 8.45 23.81 -16.90
N VAL A 21 8.99 24.90 -16.41
CA VAL A 21 8.70 25.51 -15.10
C VAL A 21 8.27 26.97 -15.26
N ALA A 22 7.50 27.48 -14.32
CA ALA A 22 7.22 28.91 -14.25
C ALA A 22 8.45 29.65 -13.71
N SER A 23 8.73 30.85 -14.23
CA SER A 23 9.78 31.73 -13.69
C SER A 23 9.30 32.44 -12.41
N SER A 24 8.06 32.92 -12.41
CA SER A 24 7.45 33.62 -11.28
C SER A 24 5.91 33.52 -11.34
N ARG A 25 5.26 33.94 -10.26
CA ARG A 25 3.83 33.86 -10.08
C ARG A 25 3.35 34.92 -9.09
N HIS A 26 2.29 35.63 -9.43
CA HIS A 26 1.61 36.51 -8.48
C HIS A 26 0.83 35.70 -7.42
N PRO A 27 0.62 36.28 -6.22
CA PRO A 27 -0.29 35.74 -5.22
C PRO A 27 -1.68 35.41 -5.82
N ASN A 28 -2.32 34.36 -5.30
CA ASN A 28 -3.64 33.85 -5.70
C ASN A 28 -3.75 33.33 -7.14
N THR A 29 -2.65 33.13 -7.85
CA THR A 29 -2.68 32.50 -9.18
C THR A 29 -3.09 31.04 -9.08
N ILE A 30 -4.09 30.65 -9.88
CA ILE A 30 -4.64 29.29 -9.88
C ILE A 30 -3.67 28.32 -10.57
N LEU A 31 -3.17 27.32 -9.83
CA LEU A 31 -2.37 26.23 -10.37
C LEU A 31 -3.28 25.17 -10.98
N ARG A 32 -3.12 24.90 -12.28
CA ARG A 32 -3.88 23.91 -13.04
C ARG A 32 -3.04 22.71 -13.50
N ASN A 33 -1.73 22.85 -13.50
CA ASN A 33 -0.81 21.79 -13.88
C ASN A 33 0.59 22.04 -13.28
N HIS A 34 1.43 21.01 -13.32
CA HIS A 34 2.76 21.05 -12.74
C HIS A 34 3.76 21.98 -13.46
N ARG A 35 3.49 22.42 -14.71
CA ARG A 35 4.36 23.36 -15.43
C ARG A 35 4.27 24.78 -14.86
N MET A 36 3.20 25.06 -14.13
CA MET A 36 3.04 26.31 -13.40
C MET A 36 3.91 26.36 -12.15
N LEU A 37 4.51 25.23 -11.72
CA LEU A 37 5.40 25.21 -10.57
C LEU A 37 6.79 25.74 -10.97
N ARG A 38 7.42 26.48 -10.06
CA ARG A 38 8.82 26.87 -10.18
C ARG A 38 9.75 25.68 -9.94
N LYS A 39 11.01 25.81 -10.35
CA LYS A 39 12.00 24.75 -10.16
C LYS A 39 12.21 24.45 -8.67
N GLU A 40 12.27 25.48 -7.83
CA GLU A 40 12.46 25.37 -6.38
C GLU A 40 11.24 24.71 -5.71
N GLU A 41 10.03 24.98 -6.20
CA GLU A 41 8.79 24.35 -5.72
C GLU A 41 8.76 22.86 -6.05
N LYS A 42 9.17 22.49 -7.27
CA LYS A 42 9.31 21.08 -7.66
C LYS A 42 10.36 20.37 -6.82
N LEU A 43 11.50 21.01 -6.56
CA LEU A 43 12.56 20.48 -5.70
C LEU A 43 12.09 20.28 -4.26
N ALA A 44 11.30 21.21 -3.72
CA ALA A 44 10.74 21.09 -2.38
C ALA A 44 9.75 19.92 -2.23
N LEU A 45 9.13 19.47 -3.32
CA LEU A 45 8.24 18.29 -3.35
C LEU A 45 8.95 16.96 -3.60
N ILE A 46 10.29 16.94 -3.67
CA ILE A 46 11.04 15.71 -3.99
C ILE A 46 10.77 14.59 -2.99
N GLN A 47 10.63 14.92 -1.70
CA GLN A 47 10.35 13.93 -0.67
C GLN A 47 8.97 13.29 -0.88
N HIS A 48 7.93 14.09 -1.16
CA HIS A 48 6.59 13.58 -1.48
C HIS A 48 6.62 12.67 -2.71
N ALA A 49 7.36 13.04 -3.75
CA ALA A 49 7.52 12.22 -4.96
C ALA A 49 8.24 10.89 -4.68
N GLN A 50 9.24 10.89 -3.80
CA GLN A 50 9.94 9.67 -3.38
C GLN A 50 9.03 8.72 -2.61
N GLU A 51 8.28 9.26 -1.66
CA GLU A 51 7.34 8.45 -0.89
C GLU A 51 6.25 7.87 -1.79
N TYR A 52 5.76 8.66 -2.76
CA TYR A 52 4.81 8.18 -3.77
C TYR A 52 5.41 7.03 -4.60
N ALA A 53 6.67 7.17 -5.04
CA ALA A 53 7.36 6.12 -5.78
C ALA A 53 7.49 4.82 -4.96
N ARG A 54 7.79 4.91 -3.65
CA ARG A 54 7.83 3.73 -2.77
C ARG A 54 6.49 3.03 -2.68
N VAL A 55 5.41 3.79 -2.54
CA VAL A 55 4.04 3.23 -2.48
C VAL A 55 3.70 2.47 -3.77
N LEU A 56 4.10 2.99 -4.94
CA LEU A 56 3.89 2.32 -6.23
C LEU A 56 4.69 1.02 -6.38
N VAL A 57 5.93 0.99 -5.89
CA VAL A 57 6.77 -0.22 -5.87
C VAL A 57 6.09 -1.33 -5.05
N HIS A 58 5.61 -0.97 -3.85
CA HIS A 58 4.89 -1.89 -2.97
C HIS A 58 3.57 -2.40 -3.59
N GLN A 59 2.84 -1.56 -4.32
CA GLN A 59 1.61 -1.95 -4.99
C GLN A 59 1.84 -3.04 -6.04
N ARG A 60 2.94 -2.97 -6.80
CA ARG A 60 3.25 -3.88 -7.91
C ARG A 60 3.90 -5.19 -7.45
N GLY A 61 4.26 -5.31 -6.16
CA GLY A 61 5.04 -6.44 -5.66
C GLY A 61 6.43 -6.54 -6.30
N GLN A 62 6.95 -5.43 -6.84
CA GLN A 62 8.27 -5.36 -7.46
C GLN A 62 9.29 -4.85 -6.44
N THR A 63 10.55 -5.26 -6.56
CA THR A 63 11.67 -4.79 -5.71
C THR A 63 12.36 -3.56 -6.28
N THR A 64 12.12 -3.23 -7.55
CA THR A 64 12.68 -2.08 -8.24
C THR A 64 11.57 -1.34 -8.98
N ALA A 65 11.64 -0.01 -8.98
CA ALA A 65 10.74 0.84 -9.75
C ALA A 65 11.10 0.76 -11.25
N ASN A 66 10.86 -0.38 -11.88
CA ASN A 66 10.98 -0.46 -13.33
C ASN A 66 9.81 0.29 -13.98
N SER A 67 10.18 1.15 -14.94
CA SER A 67 9.35 1.87 -15.92
C SER A 67 8.71 3.20 -15.51
N GLU A 68 9.03 4.20 -16.34
CA GLU A 68 8.27 5.43 -16.59
C GLU A 68 8.24 6.44 -15.43
N LYS A 69 9.10 7.48 -15.57
CA LYS A 69 9.37 8.60 -14.63
C LYS A 69 8.32 8.71 -13.50
N PRO A 70 8.56 8.15 -12.30
CA PRO A 70 7.60 8.21 -11.18
C PRO A 70 7.17 9.64 -10.84
N LEU A 71 8.03 10.62 -11.12
CA LEU A 71 7.74 12.05 -11.05
C LEU A 71 6.58 12.48 -11.97
N LYS A 72 6.50 11.96 -13.21
CA LYS A 72 5.42 12.25 -14.15
C LYS A 72 4.08 11.71 -13.63
N LYS A 73 4.06 10.47 -13.11
CA LYS A 73 2.88 9.87 -12.49
C LYS A 73 2.44 10.63 -11.25
N PHE A 74 3.39 11.01 -10.39
CA PHE A 74 3.14 11.82 -9.21
C PHE A 74 2.43 13.14 -9.56
N TYR A 75 2.97 13.91 -10.51
CA TYR A 75 2.33 15.16 -10.93
C TYR A 75 1.00 14.95 -11.66
N ALA A 76 0.87 13.89 -12.46
CA ALA A 76 -0.39 13.55 -13.11
C ALA A 76 -1.51 13.33 -12.06
N GLU A 77 -1.24 12.55 -11.01
CA GLU A 77 -2.21 12.29 -9.93
C GLU A 77 -2.56 13.55 -9.13
N ILE A 78 -1.56 14.38 -8.81
CA ILE A 78 -1.81 15.63 -8.07
C ILE A 78 -2.78 16.54 -8.82
N PHE A 79 -2.60 16.69 -10.12
CA PHE A 79 -3.42 17.60 -10.94
C PHE A 79 -4.59 16.90 -11.63
N LEU A 80 -4.79 15.59 -11.41
CA LEU A 80 -5.91 14.84 -11.98
C LEU A 80 -7.23 15.43 -11.50
N HIS A 81 -7.96 16.05 -12.44
CA HIS A 81 -9.22 16.78 -12.20
C HIS A 81 -9.14 17.83 -11.09
N TRP A 82 -7.94 18.31 -10.75
CA TRP A 82 -7.71 19.18 -9.59
C TRP A 82 -7.00 20.48 -9.95
N SER A 83 -7.42 21.56 -9.29
CA SER A 83 -6.73 22.85 -9.31
C SER A 83 -6.81 23.51 -7.93
N THR A 84 -5.93 24.47 -7.67
CA THR A 84 -5.95 25.22 -6.38
C THR A 84 -7.22 26.03 -6.13
N SER A 85 -8.06 26.25 -7.14
CA SER A 85 -9.36 26.92 -6.98
C SER A 85 -10.44 25.99 -6.42
N GLN A 86 -10.23 24.67 -6.47
CA GLN A 86 -11.18 23.70 -5.94
C GLN A 86 -10.98 23.54 -4.43
N LYS A 87 -11.99 23.92 -3.65
CA LYS A 87 -12.02 23.71 -2.18
C LYS A 87 -12.22 22.23 -1.77
N ARG A 88 -12.29 21.28 -2.71
CA ARG A 88 -12.71 19.91 -2.41
C ARG A 88 -11.69 19.18 -1.53
N ASN A 89 -12.17 18.85 -0.34
CA ASN A 89 -11.68 18.01 0.75
C ASN A 89 -10.21 17.54 0.67
N PRO A 90 -9.32 18.10 1.53
CA PRO A 90 -7.95 17.63 1.71
C PRO A 90 -7.83 16.37 2.59
N ASN A 91 -8.93 15.63 2.79
CA ASN A 91 -8.97 14.44 3.62
C ASN A 91 -9.09 13.21 2.72
N PRO A 92 -8.25 12.17 2.88
CA PRO A 92 -8.52 10.87 2.29
C PRO A 92 -9.87 10.42 2.86
N SER A 93 -10.91 10.36 2.02
CA SER A 93 -12.17 9.76 2.43
C SER A 93 -11.89 8.28 2.69
N SER A 94 -11.79 7.93 3.97
CA SER A 94 -11.64 6.55 4.48
C SER A 94 -12.83 5.64 4.15
N THR A 95 -13.75 6.07 3.29
CA THR A 95 -14.85 5.26 2.79
C THR A 95 -14.30 4.30 1.73
N TYR A 96 -13.57 3.28 2.18
CA TYR A 96 -13.66 2.00 1.50
C TYR A 96 -15.01 1.41 1.88
N PRO A 97 -15.76 0.86 0.92
CA PRO A 97 -16.80 -0.09 1.25
C PRO A 97 -16.16 -1.18 2.13
N GLU A 98 -16.78 -1.45 3.28
CA GLU A 98 -16.47 -2.59 4.12
C GLU A 98 -16.85 -3.88 3.38
N ASP A 99 -16.18 -4.20 2.28
CA ASP A 99 -16.26 -5.54 1.67
C ASP A 99 -15.35 -6.47 2.47
N LEU A 100 -15.73 -6.65 3.75
CA LEU A 100 -15.26 -7.70 4.65
C LEU A 100 -15.81 -9.06 4.22
N GLN A 101 -15.61 -9.46 2.96
CA GLN A 101 -15.88 -10.82 2.50
C GLN A 101 -14.75 -11.34 1.63
N THR A 102 -13.56 -11.48 2.22
CA THR A 102 -12.66 -12.58 1.86
C THR A 102 -13.20 -13.88 2.44
N LEU A 103 -14.36 -14.33 1.97
CA LEU A 103 -14.80 -15.70 2.19
C LEU A 103 -14.00 -16.59 1.23
N VAL A 104 -12.89 -17.13 1.72
CA VAL A 104 -12.19 -18.23 1.07
C VAL A 104 -13.10 -19.45 1.17
N GLY A 105 -13.82 -19.73 0.09
CA GLY A 105 -14.71 -20.87 -0.04
C GLY A 105 -16.02 -20.45 -0.68
N SER A 106 -16.18 -20.76 -1.97
CA SER A 106 -17.51 -20.90 -2.55
C SER A 106 -18.26 -21.91 -1.70
N ILE A 107 -19.22 -21.46 -0.91
CA ILE A 107 -20.19 -22.37 -0.29
C ILE A 107 -21.04 -22.88 -1.44
N LYS A 108 -20.65 -24.01 -2.04
CA LYS A 108 -21.59 -24.81 -2.81
C LYS A 108 -22.67 -25.26 -1.85
N LYS A 109 -23.83 -24.61 -1.93
CA LYS A 109 -25.10 -25.17 -1.47
C LYS A 109 -25.33 -26.46 -2.27
N THR A 110 -24.80 -27.59 -1.81
CA THR A 110 -25.39 -28.89 -2.14
C THR A 110 -26.64 -29.02 -1.28
N CYS A 111 -27.69 -28.34 -1.74
CA CYS A 111 -29.04 -28.68 -1.35
C CYS A 111 -29.29 -30.04 -1.98
N SER A 112 -29.17 -31.11 -1.19
CA SER A 112 -29.89 -32.34 -1.48
C SER A 112 -31.37 -31.95 -1.54
N LYS A 113 -31.91 -31.84 -2.75
CA LYS A 113 -33.34 -31.81 -3.00
C LYS A 113 -33.76 -33.24 -3.27
N GLU A 114 -34.10 -33.95 -2.20
CA GLU A 114 -35.32 -34.74 -2.26
C GLU A 114 -36.46 -33.83 -1.82
N ALA A 115 -37.36 -33.62 -2.78
CA ALA A 115 -38.75 -33.20 -2.65
C ALA A 115 -39.11 -31.88 -1.93
N GLY A 116 -39.86 -31.05 -2.64
CA GLY A 116 -40.95 -30.29 -2.02
C GLY A 116 -40.86 -28.78 -2.07
N ASN A 117 -41.37 -28.23 -3.18
CA ASN A 117 -42.07 -26.94 -3.29
C ASN A 117 -41.37 -25.61 -2.96
N ALA A 118 -41.38 -24.77 -4.00
CA ALA A 118 -41.07 -23.36 -3.96
C ALA A 118 -42.09 -22.58 -3.13
N ILE A 119 -41.63 -21.86 -2.11
CA ILE A 119 -42.21 -20.58 -1.70
C ILE A 119 -41.06 -19.61 -1.40
N THR A 120 -41.06 -18.54 -2.19
CA THR A 120 -40.28 -17.32 -2.06
C THR A 120 -40.47 -16.71 -0.67
N GLN A 121 -39.40 -16.54 0.10
CA GLN A 121 -39.37 -15.55 1.18
C GLN A 121 -38.07 -14.75 1.10
N LYS A 122 -38.26 -13.44 0.85
CA LYS A 122 -37.38 -12.38 1.31
C LYS A 122 -37.01 -12.67 2.77
N VAL A 123 -35.73 -12.64 3.09
CA VAL A 123 -35.31 -12.39 4.46
C VAL A 123 -34.49 -11.12 4.42
N ASP A 124 -35.13 -10.10 4.98
CA ASP A 124 -34.63 -8.77 5.26
C ASP A 124 -33.37 -8.81 6.13
N LEU A 125 -32.72 -7.65 6.16
CA LEU A 125 -31.60 -7.29 7.04
C LEU A 125 -31.74 -7.88 8.45
N GLU A 126 -30.77 -8.72 8.83
CA GLU A 126 -30.22 -8.69 10.19
C GLU A 126 -28.69 -8.72 10.11
N GLN A 127 -28.12 -7.51 10.01
CA GLN A 127 -26.80 -7.20 10.52
C GLN A 127 -26.86 -7.22 12.05
N GLN A 128 -26.68 -8.38 12.69
CA GLN A 128 -26.26 -8.43 14.08
C GLN A 128 -25.82 -9.86 14.45
N TYR A 129 -24.65 -9.96 15.08
CA TYR A 129 -23.99 -11.17 15.56
C TYR A 129 -23.27 -12.02 14.50
N GLY A 130 -21.95 -12.07 14.64
CA GLY A 130 -21.08 -12.99 13.94
C GLY A 130 -21.61 -14.41 14.07
N ARG A 131 -22.07 -14.95 12.95
CA ARG A 131 -22.58 -16.31 12.84
C ARG A 131 -21.45 -17.25 13.19
N SER A 132 -21.59 -17.99 14.29
CA SER A 132 -20.66 -19.05 14.68
C SER A 132 -20.57 -20.05 13.53
N ILE A 133 -19.42 -20.11 12.87
CA ILE A 133 -19.14 -21.12 11.87
C ILE A 133 -18.98 -22.43 12.64
N VAL A 134 -19.98 -23.30 12.56
CA VAL A 134 -19.89 -24.66 13.10
C VAL A 134 -18.68 -25.32 12.41
N PRO A 135 -17.60 -25.68 13.12
CA PRO A 135 -16.36 -26.15 12.51
C PRO A 135 -16.49 -27.47 11.73
N GLY A 136 -17.67 -28.11 11.77
CA GLY A 136 -17.88 -29.49 11.38
C GLY A 136 -17.85 -29.79 9.89
N ARG A 137 -18.06 -28.82 8.99
CA ARG A 137 -18.07 -29.07 7.53
C ARG A 137 -17.68 -27.84 6.70
N ILE A 138 -16.40 -27.50 6.70
CA ILE A 138 -15.81 -26.71 5.62
C ILE A 138 -15.29 -27.72 4.60
N GLU A 139 -16.09 -28.00 3.58
CA GLU A 139 -15.67 -28.84 2.46
C GLU A 139 -15.00 -27.94 1.42
N PHE A 140 -13.75 -28.27 1.04
CA PHE A 140 -13.08 -27.59 -0.05
C PHE A 140 -13.73 -27.96 -1.38
N GLU A 141 -13.69 -27.05 -2.35
CA GLU A 141 -14.09 -27.36 -3.73
C GLU A 141 -13.37 -28.63 -4.22
N PRO A 142 -14.04 -29.53 -4.96
CA PRO A 142 -13.43 -30.76 -5.45
C PRO A 142 -12.12 -30.47 -6.21
N GLY A 143 -11.03 -31.09 -5.77
CA GLY A 143 -9.68 -30.88 -6.32
C GLY A 143 -8.83 -29.81 -5.63
N LEU A 144 -9.38 -29.06 -4.66
CA LEU A 144 -8.62 -28.09 -3.87
C LEU A 144 -8.06 -28.73 -2.60
N THR A 145 -6.73 -28.84 -2.51
CA THR A 145 -6.07 -29.34 -1.30
C THR A 145 -6.06 -28.29 -0.20
N VAL A 146 -5.95 -28.72 1.06
CA VAL A 146 -5.78 -27.83 2.23
C VAL A 146 -4.61 -26.87 2.02
N THR A 147 -3.50 -27.36 1.47
CA THR A 147 -2.31 -26.56 1.18
C THR A 147 -2.61 -25.47 0.15
N GLN A 148 -3.29 -25.81 -0.94
CA GLN A 148 -3.66 -24.84 -1.96
C GLN A 148 -4.65 -23.80 -1.42
N ALA A 149 -5.60 -24.21 -0.57
CA ALA A 149 -6.53 -23.30 0.07
C ALA A 149 -5.81 -22.29 0.99
N LYS A 150 -4.81 -22.73 1.76
CA LYS A 150 -3.97 -21.85 2.58
C LYS A 150 -3.16 -20.86 1.73
N ILE A 151 -2.54 -21.33 0.64
CA ILE A 151 -1.80 -20.47 -0.30
C ILE A 151 -2.74 -19.40 -0.90
N ASN A 152 -3.93 -19.81 -1.34
CA ASN A 152 -4.92 -18.89 -1.90
C ASN A 152 -5.39 -17.85 -0.86
N ALA A 153 -5.59 -18.26 0.40
CA ALA A 153 -5.95 -17.34 1.48
C ALA A 153 -4.88 -16.27 1.71
N ILE A 154 -3.60 -16.67 1.74
CA ILE A 154 -2.47 -15.73 1.88
C ILE A 154 -2.43 -14.76 0.70
N HIS A 155 -2.53 -15.25 -0.54
CA HIS A 155 -2.52 -14.39 -1.72
C HIS A 155 -3.68 -13.39 -1.74
N ASN A 156 -4.88 -13.83 -1.35
CA ASN A 156 -6.06 -12.96 -1.30
C ASN A 156 -5.87 -11.86 -0.25
N TYR A 157 -5.38 -12.22 0.95
CA TYR A 157 -5.06 -11.25 1.98
C TYR A 157 -4.01 -10.25 1.52
N ASP A 158 -2.89 -10.71 0.95
CA ASP A 158 -1.80 -9.85 0.49
C ASP A 158 -2.26 -8.89 -0.61
N ASN A 159 -3.06 -9.37 -1.56
CA ASN A 159 -3.62 -8.53 -2.63
C ASN A 159 -4.57 -7.47 -2.07
N HIS A 160 -5.41 -7.85 -1.10
CA HIS A 160 -6.30 -6.91 -0.42
C HIS A 160 -5.50 -5.85 0.33
N GLU A 161 -4.52 -6.25 1.15
CA GLU A 161 -3.69 -5.32 1.93
C GLU A 161 -2.86 -4.40 1.06
N ARG A 162 -2.26 -4.89 -0.04
CA ARG A 162 -1.56 -4.03 -1.01
C ARG A 162 -2.48 -2.94 -1.54
N ARG A 163 -3.70 -3.28 -1.98
CA ARG A 163 -4.64 -2.29 -2.51
C ARG A 163 -5.04 -1.28 -1.44
N ARG A 164 -5.42 -1.76 -0.25
CA ARG A 164 -5.89 -0.92 0.86
C ARG A 164 -4.82 0.07 1.30
N ILE A 165 -3.62 -0.43 1.63
CA ILE A 165 -2.51 0.38 2.13
C ILE A 165 -1.97 1.30 1.03
N SER A 166 -1.72 0.81 -0.18
CA SER A 166 -1.16 1.65 -1.25
C SER A 166 -2.11 2.78 -1.64
N SER A 167 -3.41 2.52 -1.72
CA SER A 167 -4.37 3.56 -2.09
C SER A 167 -4.57 4.59 -0.96
N SER A 168 -4.65 4.14 0.31
CA SER A 168 -4.66 5.03 1.48
C SER A 168 -3.43 5.95 1.52
N ASN A 169 -2.23 5.38 1.39
CA ASN A 169 -0.98 6.13 1.41
C ASN A 169 -0.85 7.09 0.22
N THR A 170 -1.27 6.65 -0.97
CA THR A 170 -1.28 7.49 -2.18
C THR A 170 -2.17 8.72 -1.97
N GLN A 171 -3.39 8.52 -1.47
CA GLN A 171 -4.30 9.63 -1.18
C GLN A 171 -3.73 10.57 -0.13
N HIS A 172 -3.11 10.05 0.93
CA HIS A 172 -2.48 10.86 1.97
C HIS A 172 -1.39 11.78 1.38
N ILE A 173 -0.51 11.24 0.55
CA ILE A 173 0.56 11.99 -0.12
C ILE A 173 0.00 13.06 -1.06
N ILE A 174 -1.00 12.70 -1.88
CA ILE A 174 -1.65 13.62 -2.83
C ILE A 174 -2.32 14.77 -2.06
N CYS A 175 -3.07 14.46 -1.01
CA CYS A 175 -3.75 15.47 -0.19
C CYS A 175 -2.76 16.43 0.48
N ALA A 176 -1.69 15.90 1.08
CA ALA A 176 -0.64 16.71 1.68
C ALA A 176 0.01 17.64 0.64
N THR A 177 0.33 17.11 -0.53
CA THR A 177 0.92 17.91 -1.62
C THR A 177 -0.04 19.00 -2.11
N ARG A 178 -1.32 18.68 -2.29
CA ARG A 178 -2.34 19.66 -2.70
C ARG A 178 -2.49 20.79 -1.67
N ARG A 179 -2.42 20.52 -0.37
CA ARG A 179 -2.41 21.56 0.68
C ARG A 179 -1.21 22.50 0.56
N ILE A 180 -0.02 21.95 0.30
CA ILE A 180 1.19 22.76 0.04
C ILE A 180 0.97 23.68 -1.16
N LEU A 181 0.47 23.12 -2.26
CA LEU A 181 0.23 23.87 -3.49
C LEU A 181 -0.78 25.01 -3.32
N VAL A 182 -1.84 24.80 -2.53
CA VAL A 182 -2.80 25.87 -2.19
C VAL A 182 -2.13 27.00 -1.42
N LYS A 183 -1.28 26.68 -0.44
CA LYS A 183 -0.54 27.68 0.34
C LYS A 183 0.44 28.47 -0.53
N TRP A 184 1.16 27.80 -1.42
CA TRP A 184 2.08 28.45 -2.35
C TRP A 184 1.35 29.30 -3.40
N ALA A 185 0.21 28.84 -3.90
CA ALA A 185 -0.63 29.62 -4.81
C ALA A 185 -1.12 30.92 -4.16
N ALA A 186 -1.60 30.85 -2.91
CA ALA A 186 -2.06 32.03 -2.17
C ALA A 186 -0.95 33.07 -1.96
N ARG A 187 0.28 32.61 -1.69
CA ARG A 187 1.43 33.49 -1.37
C ARG A 187 2.18 34.02 -2.59
N GLY A 188 2.11 33.33 -3.74
CA GLY A 188 2.90 33.69 -4.92
C GLY A 188 4.39 33.37 -4.76
N SER A 189 5.20 33.87 -5.69
CA SER A 189 6.61 33.49 -5.84
C SER A 189 7.58 34.26 -4.92
N GLU A 190 7.20 35.43 -4.43
CA GLU A 190 8.08 36.27 -3.60
C GLU A 190 8.18 35.77 -2.15
N SER A 191 7.23 34.94 -1.72
CA SER A 191 7.24 34.36 -0.38
C SER A 191 8.21 33.19 -0.25
N PRO A 192 8.86 33.02 0.92
CA PRO A 192 9.70 31.86 1.19
C PRO A 192 8.94 30.54 1.03
N LEU A 193 9.61 29.55 0.42
CA LEU A 193 9.10 28.19 0.32
C LEU A 193 9.15 27.53 1.69
N LYS A 194 7.99 27.44 2.33
CA LYS A 194 7.81 26.77 3.60
C LYS A 194 6.81 25.64 3.43
N ILE A 195 7.24 24.43 3.82
CA ILE A 195 6.35 23.28 4.01
C ILE A 195 6.10 23.19 5.52
N GLU A 196 4.83 23.19 5.91
CA GLU A 196 4.47 23.09 7.32
C GLU A 196 4.55 21.64 7.79
N PRO A 197 4.88 21.38 9.06
CA PRO A 197 5.01 20.01 9.58
C PRO A 197 3.78 19.13 9.32
N GLY A 198 2.57 19.70 9.35
CA GLY A 198 1.31 18.99 9.05
C GLY A 198 1.11 18.61 7.57
N ASP A 199 1.94 19.13 6.67
CA ASP A 199 1.94 18.79 5.25
C ASP A 199 3.12 17.88 4.86
N MET A 200 3.98 17.53 5.83
CA MET A 200 5.02 16.55 5.63
C MET A 200 4.42 15.15 5.54
N VAL A 201 4.97 14.32 4.67
CA VAL A 201 4.60 12.90 4.56
C VAL A 201 5.39 12.12 5.62
N SER A 202 4.93 12.14 6.87
CA SER A 202 5.62 11.46 7.98
C SER A 202 4.89 10.23 8.53
N ARG A 203 3.71 9.90 8.00
CA ARG A 203 2.81 8.86 8.55
C ARG A 203 2.26 7.93 7.48
N ILE A 204 3.13 7.42 6.61
CA ILE A 204 2.75 6.37 5.65
C ILE A 204 2.53 5.08 6.43
N GLN A 205 1.39 4.42 6.18
CA GLN A 205 1.11 3.13 6.79
C GLN A 205 2.05 2.07 6.21
N PRO A 206 2.74 1.28 7.05
CA PRO A 206 3.59 0.20 6.55
C PRO A 206 2.73 -0.87 5.88
N LEU A 207 3.23 -1.43 4.77
CA LEU A 207 2.63 -2.60 4.14
C LEU A 207 3.16 -3.85 4.85
N VAL A 208 2.24 -4.62 5.45
CA VAL A 208 2.56 -5.90 6.11
C VAL A 208 1.80 -7.01 5.39
N LEU A 209 2.54 -7.95 4.79
CA LEU A 209 1.99 -9.07 4.06
C LEU A 209 1.97 -10.33 4.92
N ALA A 210 0.92 -11.14 4.78
CA ALA A 210 0.85 -12.44 5.41
C ALA A 210 1.92 -13.39 4.84
N SER A 211 2.28 -13.27 3.56
CA SER A 211 3.37 -14.06 2.98
C SER A 211 4.74 -13.73 3.57
N ASP A 212 5.00 -12.47 3.90
CA ASP A 212 6.25 -12.06 4.54
C ASP A 212 6.34 -12.60 5.97
N LEU A 213 5.24 -12.54 6.72
CA LEU A 213 5.15 -13.15 8.04
C LEU A 213 5.35 -14.66 7.98
N ALA A 214 4.67 -15.35 7.07
CA ALA A 214 4.80 -16.79 6.89
C ALA A 214 6.24 -17.20 6.56
N ARG A 215 6.92 -16.44 5.68
CA ARG A 215 8.33 -16.67 5.32
C ARG A 215 9.26 -16.43 6.51
N SER A 216 9.02 -15.37 7.28
CA SER A 216 9.79 -15.08 8.49
C SER A 216 9.66 -16.21 9.51
N MET A 217 8.43 -16.67 9.77
CA MET A 217 8.19 -17.78 10.69
C MET A 217 8.87 -19.06 10.22
N ALA A 218 8.75 -19.40 8.93
CA ALA A 218 9.41 -20.58 8.36
C ALA A 218 10.93 -20.53 8.55
N ALA A 219 11.56 -19.38 8.30
CA ALA A 219 13.00 -19.20 8.51
C ALA A 219 13.41 -19.37 9.98
N THR A 220 12.64 -18.80 10.91
CA THR A 220 12.88 -18.98 12.36
C THR A 220 12.78 -20.44 12.78
N TYR A 221 11.78 -21.18 12.28
CA TYR A 221 11.66 -22.62 12.59
C TYR A 221 12.83 -23.43 12.03
N SER A 222 13.29 -23.14 10.80
CA SER A 222 14.47 -23.80 10.25
C SER A 222 15.72 -23.60 11.11
N GLN A 223 15.95 -22.39 11.61
CA GLN A 223 17.08 -22.09 12.49
C GLN A 223 17.02 -22.84 13.83
N ILE A 224 15.82 -22.95 14.42
CA ILE A 224 15.62 -23.71 15.67
C ILE A 224 15.96 -25.19 15.46
N VAL A 225 15.48 -25.78 14.36
CA VAL A 225 15.75 -27.20 14.05
C VAL A 225 17.24 -27.44 13.79
N GLU A 226 17.92 -26.54 13.09
CA GLU A 226 19.37 -26.63 12.86
C GLU A 226 20.16 -26.54 14.17
N GLY A 227 19.77 -25.64 15.08
CA GLY A 227 20.39 -25.51 16.40
C GLY A 227 20.25 -26.77 17.26
N MET A 228 19.08 -27.41 17.25
CA MET A 228 18.84 -28.66 18.01
C MET A 228 19.68 -29.84 17.49
N ASN A 229 20.02 -29.85 16.19
CA ASN A 229 20.83 -30.92 15.60
C ASN A 229 22.35 -30.68 15.76
N GLY A 230 22.78 -29.44 16.03
CA GLY A 230 24.19 -29.06 16.20
C GLY A 230 24.75 -29.26 17.62
N GLU A 231 23.91 -29.47 18.63
CA GLU A 231 24.34 -29.66 20.03
C GLU A 231 24.67 -31.12 20.40
N ASN A 232 24.56 -32.07 19.46
CA ASN A 232 24.77 -33.50 19.71
C ASN A 232 26.17 -34.04 19.32
N GLU A 233 27.10 -33.19 18.91
CA GLU A 233 28.51 -33.57 18.65
C GLU A 233 29.44 -33.05 19.76
N GLY A 234 29.14 -33.41 21.02
CA GLY A 234 30.03 -33.22 22.16
C GLY A 234 30.53 -34.57 22.64
N GLY A 235 31.77 -34.91 22.28
CA GLY A 235 32.41 -36.19 22.55
C GLY A 235 32.39 -36.58 24.03
N THR A 236 32.00 -37.83 24.27
CA THR A 236 32.43 -38.57 25.45
C THR A 236 33.93 -38.82 25.33
N ASP A 237 34.74 -37.89 25.82
CA ASP A 237 36.12 -38.19 26.19
C ASP A 237 36.07 -39.10 27.41
N ASP A 238 36.17 -40.41 27.18
CA ASP A 238 36.45 -41.42 28.20
C ASP A 238 37.86 -41.15 28.76
N PRO A 239 38.00 -40.79 30.04
CA PRO A 239 39.30 -40.65 30.67
C PRO A 239 39.54 -41.90 31.50
N ASP A 240 39.79 -43.05 30.88
CA ASP A 240 40.42 -44.20 31.55
C ASP A 240 40.94 -45.20 30.50
N SER A 241 42.23 -45.17 30.27
CA SER A 241 42.98 -46.31 29.74
C SER A 241 44.36 -46.29 30.39
N ASP A 242 44.58 -47.32 31.20
CA ASP A 242 45.77 -47.66 31.99
C ASP A 242 47.10 -47.63 31.21
#